data_AF-A0A151XB12-F1
#
_entry.id   AF-A0A151XB12-F1
#
_cell.length_a   1.000
_cell.length_b   1.000
_cell.length_c   1.000
_cell.angle_alpha   90.00
_cell.angle_beta   90.00
_cell.angle_gamma   90.00
#
_symmetry.space_group_name_H-M   'P 1'
#
loop_
_entity.id
_entity.type
_entity.pdbx_description
1 polymer ?
#
loop_
_entity_poly.entity_id
_entity_poly.type
_entity_poly.pdbx_seq_one_letter_code
_entity_poly.pdbx_strand_id
1 'polypeptide(L)'
;MAANQILSSFAGIQYGRHSVAVSCIKRKLCIYPSKDLQAAAIIMNEEFIKFHGDTFNSNCFIFDNLSTIVCKKVSFPKTVIACFIRTRTYICLRCINNSIKEKKLCKKNIKK
;
A
#
# COMPACT_ATOMS: atom_id res chain seq x y z
N MET A 1 20.02 -6.66 5.75
CA MET A 1 19.13 -7.72 6.28
C MET A 1 17.84 -7.20 6.94
N ALA A 2 17.54 -5.89 6.97
CA ALA A 2 16.35 -5.33 7.64
C ALA A 2 15.13 -5.03 6.73
N ALA A 3 15.28 -5.13 5.40
CA ALA A 3 14.20 -4.85 4.46
C ALA A 3 13.11 -5.96 4.43
N ASN A 4 13.48 -7.19 4.78
CA ASN A 4 12.58 -8.35 4.73
C ASN A 4 11.59 -8.44 5.90
N GLN A 5 11.81 -7.72 7.01
CA GLN A 5 10.88 -7.70 8.15
C GLN A 5 9.73 -6.68 8.01
N ILE A 6 9.89 -5.68 7.14
CA ILE A 6 8.79 -4.74 6.84
C ILE A 6 7.91 -5.32 5.73
N LEU A 7 8.52 -6.07 4.80
CA LEU A 7 7.80 -6.92 3.87
C LEU A 7 6.96 -7.97 4.60
N SER A 8 7.34 -8.49 5.77
CA SER A 8 6.51 -9.45 6.53
C SER A 8 5.31 -8.82 7.24
N SER A 9 5.34 -7.52 7.57
CA SER A 9 4.14 -6.82 8.09
C SER A 9 3.06 -6.59 7.02
N PHE A 10 3.43 -6.60 5.74
CA PHE A 10 2.47 -6.55 4.61
C PHE A 10 2.28 -7.90 3.90
N ALA A 11 3.25 -8.82 3.96
CA ALA A 11 3.12 -10.20 3.48
C ALA A 11 2.33 -11.07 4.46
N GLY A 12 2.15 -10.65 5.72
CA GLY A 12 1.08 -11.13 6.59
C GLY A 12 -0.31 -10.75 6.11
N ILE A 13 -0.40 -9.84 5.12
CA ILE A 13 -1.58 -9.61 4.29
C ILE A 13 -1.39 -10.27 2.92
N GLN A 14 -0.80 -11.47 2.89
CA GLN A 14 -1.10 -12.44 1.85
C GLN A 14 -2.62 -12.69 1.93
N TYR A 15 -3.38 -12.01 1.07
CA TYR A 15 -4.81 -12.19 0.83
C TYR A 15 -5.11 -13.55 0.18
N GLY A 16 -4.51 -14.61 0.72
CA GLY A 16 -4.76 -16.02 0.44
C GLY A 16 -5.37 -16.76 1.64
N ARG A 17 -5.83 -16.05 2.68
CA ARG A 17 -6.70 -16.63 3.71
C ARG A 17 -8.00 -15.83 3.81
N HIS A 18 -9.06 -16.42 3.29
CA HIS A 18 -10.44 -16.02 3.47
C HIS A 18 -10.71 -15.38 4.86
N SER A 19 -11.33 -14.20 4.87
CA SER A 19 -12.27 -13.74 5.92
C SER A 19 -11.77 -13.37 7.34
N VAL A 20 -10.54 -13.69 7.79
CA VAL A 20 -10.28 -13.68 9.26
C VAL A 20 -10.02 -12.27 9.85
N ALA A 21 -9.24 -11.41 9.21
CA ALA A 21 -8.75 -10.17 9.85
C ALA A 21 -9.85 -9.11 10.14
N VAL A 22 -10.82 -8.94 9.22
CA VAL A 22 -11.90 -7.95 9.38
C VAL A 22 -12.96 -8.42 10.37
N SER A 23 -13.10 -9.74 10.55
CA SER A 23 -14.08 -10.35 11.47
C SER A 23 -13.87 -10.00 12.94
N CYS A 24 -12.69 -9.49 13.30
CA CYS A 24 -12.28 -9.11 14.65
C CYS A 24 -12.47 -7.61 14.95
N ILE A 25 -12.83 -6.79 13.95
CA ILE A 25 -13.07 -5.35 14.08
C ILE A 25 -14.58 -5.13 14.30
N LYS A 26 -14.96 -4.23 15.23
CA LYS A 26 -16.35 -4.05 15.70
C LYS A 26 -17.39 -4.11 14.56
N ARG A 27 -18.21 -5.18 14.58
CA ARG A 27 -19.05 -5.69 13.49
C ARG A 27 -20.20 -4.80 13.00
N LYS A 28 -20.51 -3.67 13.65
CA LYS A 28 -21.77 -2.95 13.40
C LYS A 28 -21.72 -1.83 12.35
N LEU A 29 -20.54 -1.43 11.86
CA LEU A 29 -20.38 -0.31 10.90
C LEU A 29 -19.36 -0.57 9.78
N CYS A 30 -18.70 -1.73 9.74
CA CYS A 30 -17.69 -2.01 8.73
C CYS A 30 -18.36 -2.53 7.44
N ILE A 31 -18.19 -1.79 6.35
CA ILE A 31 -18.64 -2.22 5.02
C ILE A 31 -17.58 -3.19 4.47
N TYR A 32 -18.02 -4.41 4.16
CA TYR A 32 -17.15 -5.40 3.53
C TYR A 32 -17.04 -5.12 2.02
N PRO A 33 -15.83 -5.01 1.46
CA PRO A 33 -15.66 -4.78 0.03
C PRO A 33 -16.09 -6.02 -0.76
N SER A 34 -16.64 -5.80 -1.96
CA SER A 34 -16.95 -6.90 -2.89
C SER A 34 -15.67 -7.63 -3.30
N LYS A 35 -15.80 -8.89 -3.76
CA LYS A 35 -14.67 -9.68 -4.26
C LYS A 35 -13.97 -8.97 -5.41
N ASP A 36 -14.73 -8.34 -6.30
CA ASP A 36 -14.18 -7.62 -7.46
C ASP A 36 -13.37 -6.40 -7.02
N LEU A 37 -13.85 -5.66 -6.01
CA LEU A 37 -13.13 -4.51 -5.47
C LEU A 37 -11.83 -4.94 -4.79
N GLN A 38 -11.85 -6.08 -4.09
CA GLN A 38 -10.65 -6.67 -3.51
C GLN A 38 -9.64 -7.11 -4.58
N ALA A 39 -10.11 -7.77 -5.65
CA ALA A 39 -9.27 -8.17 -6.78
C ALA A 39 -8.62 -6.95 -7.47
N ALA A 40 -9.40 -5.88 -7.68
CA ALA A 40 -8.86 -4.64 -8.23
C ALA A 40 -7.83 -3.98 -7.32
N ALA A 41 -8.02 -4.02 -5.99
CA ALA A 41 -7.04 -3.51 -5.04
C ALA A 41 -5.73 -4.32 -5.06
N ILE A 42 -5.81 -5.65 -5.26
CA ILE A 42 -4.64 -6.52 -5.41
C ILE A 42 -3.85 -6.14 -6.67
N ILE A 43 -4.52 -6.09 -7.83
CA ILE A 43 -3.90 -5.69 -9.10
C ILE A 43 -3.28 -4.29 -9.00
N MET A 44 -4.01 -3.33 -8.41
CA MET A 44 -3.50 -1.97 -8.19
C MET A 44 -2.21 -1.99 -7.35
N ASN A 45 -2.16 -2.78 -6.27
CA ASN A 45 -0.98 -2.87 -5.42
C ASN A 45 0.21 -3.54 -6.13
N GLU A 46 -0.02 -4.56 -6.95
CA GLU A 46 1.04 -5.18 -7.76
C GLU A 46 1.66 -4.17 -8.73
N GLU A 47 0.83 -3.42 -9.44
CA GLU A 47 1.31 -2.39 -10.38
C GLU A 47 1.98 -1.23 -9.65
N PHE A 48 1.48 -0.85 -8.46
CA PHE A 48 2.13 0.14 -7.60
C PHE A 48 3.55 -0.30 -7.21
N ILE A 49 3.72 -1.56 -6.79
CA ILE A 49 5.03 -2.11 -6.42
C ILE A 49 5.96 -2.15 -7.64
N LYS A 50 5.48 -2.60 -8.80
CA LYS A 50 6.28 -2.62 -10.04
C LYS A 50 6.73 -1.22 -10.46
N PHE A 51 5.87 -0.21 -10.29
CA PHE A 51 6.16 1.16 -10.69
C PHE A 51 7.19 1.84 -9.78
N HIS A 52 7.11 1.61 -8.47
CA HIS A 52 8.03 2.21 -7.50
C HIS A 52 9.31 1.38 -7.30
N GLY A 53 9.23 0.05 -7.30
CA GLY A 53 10.34 -0.84 -6.98
C GLY A 53 10.70 -0.80 -5.50
N ASP A 54 11.99 -0.87 -5.18
CA ASP A 54 12.50 -0.91 -3.80
C ASP A 54 12.48 0.46 -3.09
N THR A 55 12.35 1.55 -3.86
CA THR A 55 12.33 2.93 -3.35
C THR A 55 11.16 3.70 -3.90
N PHE A 56 10.80 4.82 -3.28
CA PHE A 56 9.71 5.64 -3.82
C PHE A 56 10.17 6.37 -5.09
N ASN A 57 9.74 5.88 -6.24
CA ASN A 57 9.96 6.55 -7.52
C ASN A 57 9.42 7.99 -7.51
N SER A 58 10.28 8.96 -7.84
CA SER A 58 10.00 10.40 -7.85
C SER A 58 9.62 10.97 -9.21
N ASN A 59 9.24 10.12 -10.17
CA ASN A 59 8.77 10.54 -11.49
C ASN A 59 7.62 11.55 -11.39
N CYS A 60 7.50 12.45 -12.36
CA CYS A 60 6.34 13.33 -12.47
C CYS A 60 5.07 12.52 -12.81
N PHE A 61 3.91 13.03 -12.41
CA PHE A 61 2.59 12.47 -12.77
C PHE A 61 2.36 11.01 -12.34
N ILE A 62 2.90 10.60 -11.17
CA ILE A 62 2.76 9.23 -10.61
C ILE A 62 1.30 8.76 -10.62
N PHE A 63 0.39 9.63 -10.17
CA PHE A 63 -1.03 9.29 -10.09
C PHE A 63 -1.65 9.00 -11.46
N ASP A 64 -1.34 9.81 -12.47
CA ASP A 64 -1.92 9.64 -13.80
C ASP A 64 -1.33 8.44 -14.52
N ASN A 65 -0.03 8.22 -14.38
CA ASN A 65 0.68 7.08 -14.97
C ASN A 65 0.17 5.76 -14.38
N LEU A 66 0.13 5.64 -13.05
CA LEU A 66 -0.41 4.45 -12.38
C LEU A 66 -1.89 4.26 -12.67
N SER A 67 -2.69 5.33 -12.68
CA SER A 67 -4.12 5.21 -13.00
C SER A 67 -4.32 4.67 -14.40
N THR A 68 -3.53 5.12 -15.38
CA THR A 68 -3.61 4.66 -16.76
C THR A 68 -3.22 3.19 -16.89
N ILE A 69 -2.19 2.74 -16.18
CA ILE A 69 -1.77 1.33 -16.18
C ILE A 69 -2.84 0.45 -15.55
N VAL A 70 -3.34 0.83 -14.37
CA VAL A 70 -4.29 0.03 -13.60
C VAL A 70 -5.66 0.00 -14.29
N CYS A 71 -6.16 1.11 -14.84
CA CYS A 71 -7.44 1.16 -15.55
C CYS A 71 -7.49 0.25 -16.79
N LYS A 72 -6.35 -0.12 -17.37
CA LYS A 72 -6.30 -1.13 -18.45
C LYS A 72 -6.56 -2.56 -17.97
N LYS A 73 -6.39 -2.81 -16.67
CA LYS A 73 -6.44 -4.15 -16.05
C LYS A 73 -7.68 -4.37 -15.18
N VAL A 74 -8.41 -3.30 -14.83
CA VAL A 74 -9.56 -3.37 -13.92
C VAL A 74 -10.74 -2.58 -14.48
N SER A 75 -11.93 -3.15 -14.37
CA SER A 75 -13.17 -2.52 -14.84
C SER A 75 -13.83 -1.66 -13.75
N PHE A 76 -13.10 -0.68 -13.22
CA PHE A 76 -13.62 0.28 -12.23
C PHE A 76 -13.47 1.72 -12.73
N PRO A 77 -14.33 2.65 -12.27
CA PRO A 77 -14.19 4.06 -12.60
C PRO A 77 -12.80 4.59 -12.20
N LYS A 78 -12.23 5.45 -13.06
CA LYS A 78 -10.91 6.07 -12.81
C LYS A 78 -10.85 6.76 -11.45
N THR A 79 -11.96 7.31 -10.96
CA THR A 79 -12.06 7.95 -9.63
C THR A 79 -11.77 6.98 -8.49
N VAL A 80 -12.29 5.75 -8.56
CA VAL A 80 -12.05 4.69 -7.57
C VAL A 80 -10.58 4.26 -7.59
N ILE A 81 -10.03 4.04 -8.78
CA ILE A 81 -8.62 3.66 -8.95
C ILE A 81 -7.68 4.77 -8.46
N ALA A 82 -7.97 6.02 -8.78
CA ALA A 82 -7.20 7.16 -8.29
C ALA A 82 -7.27 7.25 -6.75
N CYS A 83 -8.40 6.93 -6.13
CA CYS A 83 -8.52 6.86 -4.67
C CYS A 83 -7.59 5.79 -4.07
N PHE A 84 -7.54 4.60 -4.66
CA PHE A 84 -6.64 3.53 -4.25
C PHE A 84 -5.17 3.94 -4.34
N ILE A 85 -4.75 4.49 -5.49
CA ILE A 85 -3.36 4.90 -5.71
C ILE A 85 -2.96 5.99 -4.71
N ARG A 86 -3.80 7.01 -4.50
CA ARG A 86 -3.54 8.07 -3.51
C ARG A 86 -3.39 7.50 -2.10
N THR A 87 -4.33 6.64 -1.69
CA THR A 87 -4.30 6.01 -0.36
C THR A 87 -3.01 5.21 -0.18
N ARG A 88 -2.64 4.40 -1.17
CA ARG A 88 -1.41 3.59 -1.13
C ARG A 88 -0.15 4.46 -1.05
N THR A 89 -0.13 5.56 -1.81
CA THR A 89 0.96 6.54 -1.84
C THR A 89 1.14 7.19 -0.47
N TYR A 90 0.05 7.67 0.15
CA TYR A 90 0.13 8.30 1.48
C TYR A 90 0.61 7.33 2.56
N ILE A 91 0.15 6.09 2.53
CA ILE A 91 0.64 5.04 3.45
C ILE A 91 2.14 4.83 3.23
N CYS A 92 2.59 4.71 1.98
CA CYS A 92 4.00 4.51 1.65
C CYS A 92 4.88 5.68 2.15
N LEU A 93 4.49 6.92 1.86
CA LEU A 93 5.19 8.12 2.33
C LEU A 93 5.25 8.19 3.86
N ARG A 94 4.16 7.83 4.55
CA ARG A 94 4.15 7.77 6.02
C ARG A 94 5.14 6.74 6.55
N CYS A 95 5.21 5.56 5.95
CA CYS A 95 6.19 4.54 6.31
C CYS A 95 7.63 5.05 6.12
N ILE A 96 7.92 5.67 4.98
CA ILE A 96 9.24 6.26 4.69
C ILE A 96 9.62 7.31 5.73
N ASN A 97 8.70 8.24 6.03
CA ASN A 97 8.92 9.30 7.01
C ASN A 97 9.18 8.73 8.41
N ASN A 98 8.43 7.70 8.82
CA ASN A 98 8.66 7.02 10.09
C ASN A 98 10.03 6.35 10.13
N SER A 99 10.43 5.63 9.08
CA SER A 99 11.76 5.01 9.01
C SER A 99 12.90 6.04 9.05
N ILE A 100 12.73 7.22 8.46
CA ILE A 100 13.70 8.32 8.57
C ILE A 100 13.77 8.84 10.00
N LYS A 101 12.62 9.03 10.65
CA LYS A 101 12.53 9.49 12.05
C LYS A 101 13.22 8.51 13.01
N GLU A 102 12.97 7.21 12.86
CA GLU A 102 13.61 6.15 13.65
C GLU A 102 15.13 6.14 13.45
N LYS A 103 15.61 6.21 12.20
CA LYS A 103 17.04 6.31 11.90
C LYS A 103 17.70 7.52 12.56
N LYS A 104 17.01 8.67 12.62
CA LYS A 104 17.50 9.88 13.29
C LYS A 104 17.57 9.70 14.82
N LEU A 105 16.56 9.06 15.42
CA LEU A 105 16.53 8.78 16.86
C LEU A 105 17.67 7.83 17.27
N CYS A 106 17.88 6.73 16.53
CA CYS A 106 18.97 5.80 16.80
C CYS A 106 20.35 6.49 16.75
N LYS A 107 20.58 7.35 15.75
CA LYS A 107 21.82 8.14 15.65
C LYS A 107 22.04 9.11 16.82
N LYS A 108 20.96 9.64 17.40
CA LYS A 108 21.04 10.53 18.58
C LYS A 108 21.43 9.76 19.85
N ASN A 109 20.93 8.54 20.00
CA ASN A 109 21.22 7.70 21.16
C ASN A 109 22.64 7.11 21.15
N ILE A 110 23.28 6.95 19.99
CA ILE A 110 24.68 6.46 19.87
C ILE A 110 25.70 7.58 20.16
N LYS A 111 25.33 8.85 19.98
CA LYS A 111 26.21 10.01 20.24
C LYS A 111 26.14 10.54 21.68
N LYS A 112 25.47 9.81 22.57
CA LYS A 112 25.24 10.19 23.96
C LYS A 112 25.93 9.18 24.86
#